data_AF-A0A8S9FLA0-F1
#
_entry.id   AF-A0A8S9FLA0-F1
#
_cell.length_a   1.000
_cell.length_b   1.000
_cell.length_c   1.000
_cell.angle_alpha   90.00
_cell.angle_beta   90.00
_cell.angle_gamma   90.00
#
_symmetry.space_group_name_H-M   'P 1'
#
loop_
_entity.id
_entity.type
_entity.pdbx_description
1 polymer ?
#
loop_
_entity_poly.entity_id
_entity_poly.type
_entity_poly.pdbx_seq_one_letter_code
_entity_poly.pdbx_strand_id
1 'polypeptide(L)'
;MFRCDVGNRRSDEKVDWYNILASVCKKATLTSEPKKGTTVMVYDPCSEYYVSAYLNSETVKKAIYVKPTNLPYAWQPCNHTITNSWSQDDIDLILVPLLHKILGQGVRIMETWTWWFR
;
A
#
# COMPACT_ATOMS: atom_id res chain seq x y z
N MET A 1 -5.69 10.77 2.33
CA MET A 1 -4.75 10.46 1.24
C MET A 1 -3.90 9.27 1.65
N PHE A 2 -4.20 8.06 1.16
CA PHE A 2 -3.36 6.89 1.42
C PHE A 2 -1.99 7.11 0.77
N ARG A 3 -0.93 7.11 1.58
CA ARG A 3 0.45 7.20 1.10
C ARG A 3 0.87 5.81 0.64
N CYS A 4 1.47 5.68 -0.53
CA CYS A 4 2.04 4.42 -1.02
C CYS A 4 3.39 4.67 -1.72
N ASP A 5 4.14 5.63 -1.20
CA ASP A 5 5.41 6.06 -1.75
C ASP A 5 6.54 5.07 -1.40
N VAL A 6 6.85 4.11 -2.28
CA VAL A 6 8.06 3.28 -2.11
C VAL A 6 9.29 4.14 -2.36
N GLY A 7 10.11 4.35 -1.33
CA GLY A 7 11.38 5.07 -1.49
C GLY A 7 11.26 6.58 -1.71
N ASN A 8 10.04 7.12 -1.79
CA ASN A 8 9.78 8.56 -1.80
C ASN A 8 9.28 9.05 -0.43
N ARG A 9 9.73 8.38 0.65
CA ARG A 9 9.78 9.05 1.95
C ARG A 9 10.79 10.18 1.79
N ARG A 10 10.30 11.42 1.84
CA ARG A 10 11.20 12.57 2.02
C ARG A 10 12.12 12.22 3.19
N SER A 11 13.41 12.49 3.05
CA SER A 11 14.43 12.30 4.10
C SER A 11 14.09 12.96 5.44
N ASP A 12 13.02 13.76 5.50
CA ASP A 12 12.48 14.46 6.66
C ASP A 12 11.34 13.72 7.41
N GLU A 13 10.90 12.55 6.95
CA GLU A 13 9.81 11.82 7.63
C GLU A 13 10.34 11.11 8.89
N LYS A 14 10.01 11.66 10.06
CA LYS A 14 10.52 11.21 11.38
C LYS A 14 9.72 10.06 12.00
N VAL A 15 8.55 9.73 11.46
CA VAL A 15 7.60 8.76 12.03
C VAL A 15 7.10 7.84 10.94
N ASP A 16 6.97 6.55 11.23
CA ASP A 16 6.34 5.60 10.31
C ASP A 16 4.81 5.72 10.39
N TRP A 17 4.17 5.80 9.23
CA TRP A 17 2.75 6.12 9.13
C TRP A 17 1.82 4.94 9.45
N TYR A 18 2.31 3.71 9.32
CA TYR A 18 1.54 2.52 9.68
C TYR A 18 1.73 2.18 11.16
N ASN A 19 2.90 2.50 11.73
CA ASN A 19 3.20 2.21 13.13
C ASN A 19 4.10 3.29 13.75
N ILE A 20 3.49 4.19 14.51
CA ILE A 20 4.20 5.29 15.18
C ILE A 20 5.26 4.83 16.21
N LEU A 21 5.16 3.59 16.69
CA LEU A 21 6.13 2.99 17.62
C LEU A 21 7.29 2.31 16.89
N ALA A 22 7.19 2.11 15.57
CA ALA A 22 8.25 1.55 14.76
C ALA A 22 9.24 2.63 14.33
N SER A 23 10.49 2.21 14.15
CA SER A 23 11.51 3.06 13.53
C SER A 23 11.21 3.31 12.05
N VAL A 24 11.54 4.48 11.53
CA VAL A 24 11.45 4.75 10.08
C VAL A 24 12.48 3.92 9.30
N CYS A 25 12.07 3.38 8.15
CA CYS A 25 13.01 2.72 7.23
C CYS A 25 13.92 3.76 6.56
N LYS A 26 15.22 3.76 6.91
CA LYS A 26 16.20 4.72 6.35
C LYS A 26 16.86 4.25 5.05
N LYS A 27 17.22 2.96 4.99
CA LYS A 27 17.78 2.29 3.80
C LYS A 27 17.37 0.83 3.84
N ALA A 28 16.64 0.38 2.82
CA ALA A 28 16.39 -1.04 2.63
C ALA A 28 17.57 -1.65 1.87
N THR A 29 18.30 -2.55 2.52
CA THR A 29 19.28 -3.40 1.82
C THR A 29 18.57 -4.66 1.38
N LEU A 30 18.58 -4.92 0.07
CA LEU A 30 18.08 -6.16 -0.49
C LEU A 30 19.17 -7.21 -0.36
N THR A 31 18.88 -8.28 0.36
CA THR A 31 19.75 -9.44 0.54
C THR A 31 19.04 -10.69 0.06
N SER A 32 19.80 -11.65 -0.47
CA SER A 32 19.27 -12.97 -0.80
C SER A 32 18.84 -13.74 0.45
N GLU A 33 19.46 -13.42 1.60
CA GLU A 33 19.09 -13.98 2.89
C GLU A 33 18.01 -13.13 3.57
N PRO A 34 17.00 -13.76 4.18
CA PRO A 34 16.02 -13.05 4.98
C PRO A 34 16.67 -12.44 6.22
N LYS A 35 16.23 -11.25 6.63
CA LYS A 35 16.66 -10.63 7.89
C LYS A 35 16.40 -11.60 9.05
N LYS A 36 17.41 -11.83 9.88
CA LYS A 36 17.28 -12.61 11.12
C LYS A 36 16.37 -11.87 12.10
N GLY A 37 15.32 -12.55 12.60
CA GLY A 37 14.43 -12.00 13.62
C GLY A 37 13.21 -11.23 13.10
N THR A 38 13.09 -10.98 11.79
CA THR A 38 11.82 -10.58 11.19
C THR A 38 11.00 -11.82 10.87
N THR A 39 9.94 -12.05 11.65
CA THR A 39 8.90 -13.01 11.30
C THR A 39 7.72 -12.24 10.70
N VAL A 40 6.77 -12.93 10.04
CA VAL A 40 5.51 -12.31 9.57
C VAL A 40 4.73 -11.66 10.72
N MET A 41 5.02 -12.05 11.98
CA MET A 41 4.40 -11.51 13.19
C MET A 41 5.01 -10.19 13.64
N VAL A 42 6.17 -9.79 13.11
CA VAL A 42 6.87 -8.56 13.48
C VAL A 42 6.79 -7.57 12.33
N TYR A 43 6.25 -6.38 12.65
CA TYR A 43 6.15 -5.29 11.68
C TYR A 43 7.55 -4.84 11.20
N ASP A 44 7.83 -4.98 9.90
CA ASP A 44 9.02 -4.40 9.27
C ASP A 44 8.63 -3.13 8.50
N PRO A 45 9.10 -1.95 8.95
CA PRO A 45 8.84 -0.67 8.27
C PRO A 45 9.43 -0.62 6.85
N CYS A 46 10.35 -1.52 6.49
CA CYS A 46 10.96 -1.61 5.17
C CYS A 46 10.25 -2.60 4.23
N SER A 47 9.14 -3.22 4.65
CA SER A 47 8.45 -4.28 3.90
C SER A 47 8.07 -3.90 2.46
N GLU A 48 7.66 -2.64 2.23
CA GLU A 48 7.31 -2.13 0.90
C GLU A 48 8.47 -2.19 -0.11
N TYR A 49 9.72 -2.07 0.36
CA TYR A 49 10.89 -2.18 -0.52
C TYR A 49 11.10 -3.61 -1.01
N TYR A 50 10.78 -4.62 -0.20
CA TYR A 50 10.87 -6.03 -0.59
C TYR A 50 9.84 -6.36 -1.67
N VAL A 51 8.60 -5.90 -1.48
CA VAL A 51 7.52 -6.09 -2.46
C VAL A 51 7.87 -5.42 -3.78
N SER A 52 8.35 -4.19 -3.74
CA SER A 52 8.76 -3.46 -4.95
C SER A 52 9.91 -4.14 -5.68
N ALA A 53 10.93 -4.61 -4.96
CA ALA A 53 12.05 -5.35 -5.57
C ALA A 53 11.59 -6.67 -6.20
N TYR A 54 10.76 -7.43 -5.49
CA TYR A 54 10.23 -8.71 -5.96
C TYR A 54 9.40 -8.55 -7.23
N LEU A 55 8.42 -7.64 -7.22
CA LEU A 55 7.53 -7.42 -8.37
C LEU A 55 8.23 -6.77 -9.57
N ASN A 56 9.36 -6.09 -9.35
CA ASN A 56 10.16 -5.53 -10.43
C ASN A 56 11.17 -6.51 -11.05
N SER A 57 11.40 -7.67 -10.42
CA SER A 57 12.25 -8.73 -10.97
C SER A 57 11.68 -9.27 -12.29
N GLU A 58 12.55 -9.47 -13.29
CA GLU A 58 12.18 -10.03 -14.58
C GLU A 58 11.63 -11.46 -14.46
N THR A 59 12.20 -12.26 -13.55
CA THR A 59 11.74 -13.63 -13.29
C THR A 59 10.32 -13.64 -12.75
N VAL A 60 10.00 -12.72 -11.84
CA VAL A 60 8.67 -12.59 -11.25
C VAL A 60 7.70 -12.08 -12.29
N LYS A 61 8.03 -11.03 -13.05
CA LYS A 61 7.19 -10.50 -14.14
C LYS A 61 6.81 -11.59 -15.15
N LYS A 62 7.76 -12.42 -15.56
CA LYS A 62 7.51 -13.58 -16.45
C LYS A 62 6.58 -14.60 -15.79
N ALA A 63 6.78 -14.91 -14.52
CA ALA A 63 5.96 -15.88 -13.78
C ALA A 63 4.51 -15.42 -13.61
N ILE A 64 4.25 -14.11 -13.43
CA ILE A 64 2.89 -13.54 -13.34
C ILE A 64 2.32 -13.13 -14.70
N TYR A 65 2.87 -13.66 -15.80
CA TYR A 65 2.43 -13.41 -17.18
C TYR A 65 2.34 -11.93 -17.56
N VAL A 66 3.17 -11.08 -16.93
CA VAL A 66 3.37 -9.71 -17.39
C VAL A 66 4.12 -9.80 -18.70
N LYS A 67 3.49 -9.34 -19.79
CA LYS A 67 4.13 -9.31 -21.10
C LYS A 67 5.46 -8.56 -20.97
N PRO A 68 6.55 -9.04 -21.61
CA PRO A 68 7.80 -8.29 -21.73
C PRO A 68 7.59 -7.12 -22.69
N THR A 69 6.70 -6.21 -22.33
CA THR A 69 6.64 -4.87 -22.85
C THR A 69 7.75 -4.10 -22.15
N ASN A 70 8.57 -3.37 -22.93
CA ASN A 70 9.47 -2.33 -22.42
C ASN A 70 8.63 -1.17 -21.86
N LEU A 71 7.85 -1.43 -20.80
CA LEU A 71 7.11 -0.39 -20.10
C LEU A 71 8.15 0.62 -19.61
N PRO A 72 7.96 1.92 -19.88
CA PRO A 72 8.94 2.94 -19.51
C PRO A 72 8.97 3.20 -18.00
N TYR A 73 8.24 2.42 -17.20
CA TYR A 73 8.09 2.58 -15.76
C TYR A 73 8.18 1.24 -15.03
N ALA A 74 8.72 1.29 -13.81
CA ALA A 74 8.71 0.19 -12.87
C ALA A 74 7.31 -0.01 -12.27
N TRP A 75 7.03 -1.21 -11.75
CA TRP A 75 5.87 -1.42 -10.90
C TRP A 75 6.02 -0.57 -9.64
N GLN A 76 4.92 0.08 -9.24
CA GLN A 76 4.79 0.86 -8.02
C GLN A 76 3.45 0.49 -7.37
N PRO A 77 3.32 0.57 -6.03
CA PRO A 77 2.07 0.23 -5.36
C PRO A 77 0.95 1.24 -5.64
N CYS A 78 1.29 2.49 -5.99
CA CYS A 78 0.32 3.53 -6.35
C CYS A 78 0.80 4.35 -7.54
N ASN A 79 -0.17 4.85 -8.32
CA ASN A 79 0.08 5.76 -9.44
C ASN A 79 -0.34 7.18 -9.03
N HIS A 80 0.63 8.00 -8.63
CA HIS A 80 0.38 9.35 -8.14
C HIS A 80 -0.24 10.28 -9.18
N THR A 81 -0.02 10.05 -10.48
CA THR A 81 -0.66 10.83 -11.54
C THR A 81 -2.17 10.64 -11.50
N ILE A 82 -2.62 9.39 -11.32
CA ILE A 82 -4.03 9.08 -11.16
C ILE A 82 -4.51 9.58 -9.79
N THR A 83 -3.83 9.27 -8.69
CA THR A 83 -4.30 9.67 -7.35
C THR A 83 -4.47 11.18 -7.21
N ASN A 84 -3.59 11.98 -7.81
CA ASN A 84 -3.66 13.44 -7.76
C ASN A 84 -4.71 14.03 -8.72
N SER A 85 -5.20 13.26 -9.69
CA SER A 85 -6.20 13.72 -10.65
C SER A 85 -7.64 13.46 -10.21
N TRP A 86 -7.85 12.78 -9.09
CA TRP A 86 -9.19 12.47 -8.58
C TRP A 86 -9.74 13.63 -7.75
N SER A 87 -10.99 14.02 -8.02
CA SER A 87 -11.70 15.02 -7.22
C SER A 87 -12.17 14.39 -5.91
N GLN A 88 -11.87 15.04 -4.78
CA GLN A 88 -12.33 14.59 -3.48
C GLN A 88 -13.87 14.73 -3.34
N ASP A 89 -14.47 15.69 -4.04
CA ASP A 89 -15.90 15.98 -3.98
C ASP A 89 -16.76 14.83 -4.55
N ASP A 90 -16.23 14.07 -5.51
CA ASP A 90 -16.93 12.92 -6.10
C ASP A 90 -17.08 11.75 -5.11
N ILE A 91 -16.20 11.67 -4.11
CA ILE A 91 -16.14 10.56 -3.15
C ILE A 91 -17.17 10.75 -2.03
N ASP A 92 -17.18 11.93 -1.42
CA ASP A 92 -17.93 12.17 -0.18
C ASP A 92 -19.45 12.28 -0.40
N LEU A 93 -19.88 12.75 -1.59
CA LEU A 93 -21.29 12.91 -1.93
C LEU A 93 -22.00 11.59 -2.29
N ILE A 94 -21.28 10.59 -2.78
CA ILE A 94 -21.87 9.37 -3.35
C ILE A 94 -21.92 8.22 -2.34
N LEU A 95 -20.93 8.12 -1.45
CA LEU A 95 -20.75 6.97 -0.57
C LEU A 95 -21.90 6.78 0.42
N VAL A 96 -22.25 7.81 1.20
CA VAL A 96 -23.25 7.68 2.26
C VAL A 96 -24.64 7.31 1.71
N PRO A 97 -25.20 8.00 0.70
CA PRO A 97 -26.50 7.63 0.15
C PRO A 97 -26.51 6.24 -0.50
N LEU A 98 -25.41 5.83 -1.14
CA LEU A 98 -25.28 4.52 -1.76
C LEU A 98 -25.26 3.39 -0.71
N LEU A 99 -24.51 3.59 0.38
CA LEU A 99 -24.47 2.63 1.49
C LEU A 99 -25.87 2.41 2.08
N HIS A 100 -26.64 3.48 2.31
CA HIS A 100 -28.03 3.37 2.76
C HIS A 100 -28.90 2.54 1.81
N LYS A 101 -28.75 2.74 0.49
CA LYS A 101 -29.49 1.98 -0.52
C LYS A 101 -29.13 0.49 -0.50
N ILE A 102 -27.83 0.17 -0.38
CA ILE A 102 -27.34 -1.21 -0.33
C ILE A 102 -27.84 -1.93 0.93
N LEU A 103 -27.78 -1.25 2.08
CA LEU A 103 -28.31 -1.77 3.34
C LEU A 103 -29.83 -1.99 3.27
N GLY A 104 -30.58 -1.08 2.64
CA GLY A 104 -32.02 -1.22 2.43
C GLY A 104 -32.42 -2.40 1.53
N GLN A 105 -31.50 -2.92 0.73
CA GLN A 105 -31.68 -4.15 -0.07
C GLN A 105 -31.37 -5.43 0.73
N GLY A 106 -31.02 -5.31 2.02
CA GLY A 106 -30.69 -6.44 2.88
C GLY A 106 -29.26 -6.97 2.68
N VAL A 107 -28.41 -6.24 1.95
CA VAL A 107 -26.99 -6.60 1.80
C VAL A 107 -26.26 -6.25 3.09
N ARG A 108 -25.57 -7.23 3.67
CA ARG A 108 -24.76 -7.02 4.88
C ARG A 108 -23.42 -6.38 4.51
N ILE A 109 -23.16 -5.22 5.07
CA ILE A 109 -21.86 -4.53 4.96
C ILE A 109 -21.09 -4.80 6.25
N MET A 110 -19.84 -5.28 6.12
CA MET A 110 -18.96 -5.52 7.26
C MET A 110 -17.94 -4.39 7.36
N GLU A 111 -17.97 -3.66 8.48
CA GLU A 111 -16.92 -2.72 8.86
C GLU A 111 -16.06 -3.36 9.95
N THR A 112 -14.75 -3.43 9.70
CA THR A 112 -13.81 -4.19 10.54
C THR A 112 -13.07 -3.33 11.57
N TRP A 113 -13.31 -2.01 11.59
CA TRP A 113 -12.62 -1.05 12.45
C TRP A 113 -13.35 -0.73 13.78
N THR A 114 -14.46 -1.40 14.09
CA THR A 114 -15.32 -1.09 15.25
C THR A 114 -14.84 -1.63 16.60
N TRP A 115 -13.58 -2.07 16.72
CA TRP A 115 -13.01 -2.48 18.02
C TRP A 115 -12.55 -1.32 18.91
N TRP A 116 -12.49 -0.08 18.39
CA TRP A 116 -12.03 1.10 19.13
C TRP A 116 -13.16 2.02 19.65
N PHE A 117 -14.42 1.67 19.40
CA PHE A 117 -15.60 2.42 19.86
C PHE A 117 -16.43 1.67 20.92
N ARG A 118 -15.79 0.82 21.73
CA ARG A 118 -16.41 0.17 22.88
C ARG A 118 -15.64 0.44 24.17
#